data_AF-A0A1Y1Q1U5-F1
#
_entry.id   AF-A0A1Y1Q1U5-F1
#
_cell.length_a   1.000
_cell.length_b   1.000
_cell.length_c   1.000
_cell.angle_alpha   90.00
_cell.angle_beta   90.00
_cell.angle_gamma   90.00
#
_symmetry.space_group_name_H-M   'P 1'
#
loop_
_entity.id
_entity.type
_entity.pdbx_description
1 polymer ?
#
loop_
_entity_poly.entity_id
_entity_poly.type
_entity_poly.pdbx_seq_one_letter_code
_entity_poly.pdbx_strand_id
1 'polypeptide(L)'
;MEGYAWAENFGWLKLGSYTGGGNHTYGNTSATDYGVNIDASGNCSGYAWSSNVGWINFKPSNGGVTVNPTTGQFDGYAWSENVGWIHFHNASPAYTVQYISTTTGNVTSSTPPLPDYLGLFLQVDGT
;
A
#
# COMPACT_ATOMS: atom_id res chain seq x y z
N MET A 1 0.54 7.33 6.01
CA MET A 1 1.30 6.06 5.83
C MET A 1 2.59 6.35 5.07
N GLU A 2 3.71 5.73 5.41
CA GLU A 2 4.95 5.83 4.62
C GLU A 2 5.44 4.43 4.22
N GLY A 3 6.39 4.35 3.29
CA GLY A 3 6.98 3.10 2.84
C GLY A 3 6.60 2.70 1.41
N TYR A 4 6.87 1.44 1.09
CA TYR A 4 6.69 0.88 -0.24
C TYR A 4 5.83 -0.39 -0.18
N ALA A 5 5.14 -0.71 -1.26
CA ALA A 5 4.50 -1.99 -1.53
C ALA A 5 5.17 -2.59 -2.77
N TRP A 6 5.22 -3.92 -2.88
CA TRP A 6 5.70 -4.58 -4.10
C TRP A 6 4.57 -5.35 -4.78
N ALA A 7 4.61 -5.37 -6.11
CA ALA A 7 3.85 -6.30 -6.91
C ALA A 7 4.71 -6.83 -8.06
N GLU A 8 4.56 -8.11 -8.39
CA GLU A 8 5.30 -8.77 -9.48
C GLU A 8 5.19 -8.02 -10.81
N ASN A 9 4.00 -7.53 -11.13
CA ASN A 9 3.70 -6.99 -12.45
C ASN A 9 4.14 -5.53 -12.64
N PHE A 10 4.37 -4.79 -11.54
CA PHE A 10 4.68 -3.36 -11.62
C PHE A 10 5.78 -2.89 -10.66
N GLY A 11 6.40 -3.80 -9.92
CA GLY A 11 7.48 -3.51 -9.00
C GLY A 11 7.04 -2.69 -7.80
N TRP A 12 7.90 -1.77 -7.38
CA TRP A 12 7.68 -0.96 -6.18
C TRP A 12 6.63 0.14 -6.39
N LEU A 13 5.78 0.27 -5.39
CA LEU A 13 4.78 1.30 -5.23
C LEU A 13 5.10 2.11 -3.97
N LYS A 14 5.39 3.40 -4.12
CA LYS A 14 5.64 4.32 -3.01
C LYS A 14 4.32 4.81 -2.43
N LEU A 15 4.09 4.50 -1.15
CA LEU A 15 2.82 4.76 -0.45
C LEU A 15 2.72 6.18 0.10
N GLY A 16 3.80 6.96 0.02
CA GLY A 16 3.76 8.38 0.31
C GLY A 16 5.11 9.05 0.22
N SER A 17 5.07 10.38 0.15
CA SER A 17 6.22 11.27 -0.04
C SER A 17 7.05 11.49 1.22
N TYR A 18 6.44 11.31 2.40
CA TYR A 18 7.08 11.49 3.69
C TYR A 18 7.96 10.29 4.04
N THR A 19 9.12 10.53 4.62
CA THR A 19 10.11 9.51 5.03
C THR A 19 10.66 9.77 6.42
N GLY A 20 9.95 10.56 7.23
CA GLY A 20 10.45 11.05 8.52
C GLY A 20 10.20 10.12 9.69
N GLY A 21 9.49 9.00 9.49
CA GLY A 21 9.07 8.16 10.62
C GLY A 21 7.80 8.67 11.30
N GLY A 22 7.02 7.74 11.86
CA GLY A 22 5.91 8.07 12.75
C GLY A 22 4.61 8.46 12.04
N ASN A 23 3.69 9.04 12.80
CA ASN A 23 2.33 9.29 12.31
C ASN A 23 2.30 10.54 11.43
N HIS A 24 1.86 10.37 10.19
CA HIS A 24 1.80 11.45 9.21
C HIS A 24 0.51 11.36 8.36
N THR A 25 -0.08 12.53 8.09
CA THR A 25 -1.25 12.70 7.23
C THR A 25 -0.90 13.62 6.08
N TYR A 26 -1.08 13.13 4.86
CA TYR A 26 -0.81 13.88 3.64
C TYR A 26 -1.95 14.80 3.29
N GLY A 27 -1.62 16.01 2.82
CA GLY A 27 -2.62 16.91 2.25
C GLY A 27 -3.14 16.41 0.91
N ASN A 28 -2.36 15.61 0.17
CA ASN A 28 -2.68 15.15 -1.19
C ASN A 28 -3.00 16.34 -2.12
N THR A 29 -2.27 17.44 -1.96
CA THR A 29 -2.48 18.69 -2.72
C THR A 29 -1.49 18.86 -3.88
N SER A 30 -0.41 18.08 -3.92
CA SER A 30 0.64 18.19 -4.93
C SER A 30 1.44 16.90 -5.09
N ALA A 31 2.26 16.81 -6.15
CA ALA A 31 3.18 15.69 -6.38
C ALA A 31 4.33 15.58 -5.37
N THR A 32 4.50 16.56 -4.48
CA THR A 32 5.48 16.54 -3.38
C THR A 32 4.84 16.31 -2.01
N ASP A 33 3.51 16.29 -1.94
CA ASP A 33 2.70 16.03 -0.74
C ASP A 33 1.61 15.02 -1.12
N TYR A 34 2.04 13.85 -1.58
CA TYR A 34 1.17 12.72 -1.84
C TYR A 34 1.39 11.61 -0.82
N GLY A 35 0.35 10.84 -0.60
CA GLY A 35 0.46 9.56 0.07
C GLY A 35 -0.88 9.02 0.53
N VAL A 36 -0.84 7.75 0.94
CA VAL A 36 -2.01 7.06 1.45
C VAL A 36 -2.23 7.45 2.91
N ASN A 37 -3.43 7.97 3.18
CA ASN A 37 -3.94 8.24 4.50
C ASN A 37 -4.87 7.10 4.93
N ILE A 38 -4.80 6.72 6.20
CA ILE A 38 -5.73 5.76 6.80
C ILE A 38 -6.45 6.49 7.93
N ASP A 39 -7.78 6.47 7.93
CA ASP A 39 -8.58 7.02 9.03
C ASP A 39 -8.73 6.02 10.21
N ALA A 40 -9.31 6.47 11.32
CA ALA A 40 -9.48 5.62 12.51
C ALA A 40 -10.39 4.39 12.29
N SER A 41 -11.20 4.39 11.22
CA SER A 41 -12.05 3.26 10.83
C SER A 41 -11.37 2.32 9.85
N GLY A 42 -10.13 2.64 9.43
CA GLY A 42 -9.38 1.86 8.46
C GLY A 42 -9.66 2.23 7.00
N ASN A 43 -10.37 3.32 6.70
CA ASN A 43 -10.57 3.70 5.29
C ASN A 43 -9.30 4.36 4.75
N CYS A 44 -8.86 3.91 3.57
CA CYS A 44 -7.73 4.50 2.87
C CYS A 44 -8.18 5.66 1.97
N SER A 45 -7.31 6.64 1.77
CA SER A 45 -7.50 7.75 0.84
C SER A 45 -6.17 8.30 0.35
N GLY A 46 -6.21 9.15 -0.67
CA GLY A 46 -5.00 9.73 -1.26
C GLY A 46 -4.40 8.85 -2.34
N TYR A 47 -3.12 9.08 -2.61
CA TYR A 47 -2.44 8.53 -3.78
C TYR A 47 -1.12 7.87 -3.44
N ALA A 48 -0.83 6.77 -4.12
CA ALA A 48 0.50 6.17 -4.17
C ALA A 48 1.09 6.35 -5.58
N TRP A 49 2.41 6.18 -5.69
CA TRP A 49 3.13 6.38 -6.95
C TRP A 49 4.07 5.21 -7.27
N SER A 50 4.03 4.73 -8.51
CA SER A 50 5.04 3.83 -9.05
C SER A 50 5.64 4.41 -10.33
N SER A 51 6.95 4.22 -10.54
CA SER A 51 7.59 4.61 -11.80
C SER A 51 7.04 3.83 -13.01
N ASN A 52 6.47 2.65 -12.79
CA ASN A 52 6.05 1.75 -13.86
C ASN A 52 4.56 1.93 -14.21
N VAL A 53 3.73 2.30 -13.23
CA VAL A 53 2.26 2.41 -13.42
C VAL A 53 1.69 3.77 -13.05
N GLY A 54 2.53 4.71 -12.61
CA GLY A 54 2.12 6.07 -12.30
C GLY A 54 1.32 6.18 -11.01
N TRP A 55 0.34 7.09 -11.01
CA TRP A 55 -0.50 7.37 -9.84
C TRP A 55 -1.53 6.27 -9.62
N ILE A 56 -1.75 5.96 -8.34
CA ILE A 56 -2.72 4.97 -7.88
C ILE A 56 -3.60 5.65 -6.85
N ASN A 57 -4.89 5.76 -7.15
CA ASN A 57 -5.90 6.34 -6.28
C ASN A 57 -6.49 5.27 -5.34
N PHE A 58 -6.35 5.47 -4.03
CA PHE A 58 -6.83 4.55 -2.99
C PHE A 58 -8.30 4.79 -2.60
N LYS A 59 -8.92 5.85 -3.09
CA LYS A 59 -10.36 6.16 -2.91
C LYS A 59 -11.00 6.64 -4.23
N PRO A 60 -11.06 5.78 -5.27
CA PRO A 60 -11.81 6.07 -6.49
C PRO A 60 -13.32 6.01 -6.25
N SER A 61 -14.12 6.63 -7.12
CA SER A 61 -15.58 6.75 -6.93
C SER A 61 -16.34 5.41 -6.85
N ASN A 62 -15.81 4.36 -7.48
CA ASN A 62 -16.44 3.02 -7.54
C ASN A 62 -15.57 1.94 -6.89
N GLY A 63 -14.75 2.34 -5.93
CA GLY A 63 -13.89 1.44 -5.19
C GLY A 63 -13.49 2.05 -3.86
N GLY A 64 -12.29 1.76 -3.43
CA GLY A 64 -11.79 2.18 -2.15
C GLY A 64 -11.05 1.03 -1.50
N VAL A 65 -9.91 1.36 -0.92
CA VAL A 65 -9.14 0.41 -0.12
C VAL A 65 -9.49 0.65 1.35
N THR A 66 -9.59 -0.44 2.11
CA THR A 66 -9.70 -0.40 3.57
C THR A 66 -8.61 -1.24 4.18
N VAL A 67 -8.29 -0.99 5.44
CA VAL A 67 -7.45 -1.82 6.27
C VAL A 67 -8.21 -2.19 7.53
N ASN A 68 -8.20 -3.46 7.89
CA ASN A 68 -8.72 -3.90 9.17
C ASN A 68 -7.77 -3.41 10.27
N PRO A 69 -8.18 -2.54 11.19
CA PRO A 69 -7.28 -1.97 12.20
C PRO A 69 -6.79 -3.00 13.23
N THR A 70 -7.46 -4.15 13.33
CA THR A 70 -7.08 -5.24 14.25
C THR A 70 -6.10 -6.20 13.59
N THR A 71 -6.34 -6.60 12.35
CA THR A 71 -5.49 -7.59 11.66
C THR A 71 -4.44 -6.95 10.77
N GLY A 72 -4.59 -5.68 10.40
CA GLY A 72 -3.75 -4.97 9.43
C GLY A 72 -3.92 -5.43 7.99
N GLN A 73 -4.92 -6.26 7.70
CA GLN A 73 -5.21 -6.76 6.35
C GLN A 73 -5.92 -5.68 5.53
N PHE A 74 -5.48 -5.50 4.30
CA PHE A 74 -6.08 -4.61 3.34
C PHE A 74 -7.12 -5.36 2.51
N ASP A 75 -8.16 -4.64 2.09
CA ASP A 75 -9.22 -5.12 1.22
C ASP A 75 -9.67 -3.99 0.27
N GLY A 76 -10.37 -4.35 -0.80
CA GLY A 76 -10.95 -3.44 -1.76
C GLY A 76 -10.02 -3.09 -2.92
N TYR A 77 -10.43 -2.07 -3.68
CA TYR A 77 -9.87 -1.77 -4.99
C TYR A 77 -9.32 -0.35 -5.07
N ALA A 78 -8.07 -0.22 -5.52
CA ALA A 78 -7.48 1.03 -5.96
C ALA A 78 -7.55 1.14 -7.50
N TRP A 79 -7.43 2.36 -8.02
CA TRP A 79 -7.45 2.62 -9.45
C TRP A 79 -6.14 3.27 -9.92
N SER A 80 -5.56 2.73 -10.99
CA SER A 80 -4.50 3.37 -11.76
C SER A 80 -5.01 3.64 -13.17
N GLU A 81 -4.69 4.81 -13.71
CA GLU A 81 -5.02 5.12 -15.12
C GLU A 81 -4.26 4.25 -16.12
N ASN A 82 -3.09 3.72 -15.73
CA ASN A 82 -2.21 2.97 -16.63
C ASN A 82 -2.42 1.45 -16.58
N VAL A 83 -2.91 0.91 -15.46
CA VAL A 83 -3.12 -0.55 -15.29
C VAL A 83 -4.52 -0.94 -14.85
N GLY A 84 -5.39 0.03 -14.57
CA GLY A 84 -6.76 -0.19 -14.15
C GLY A 84 -6.89 -0.55 -12.67
N TRP A 85 -7.81 -1.47 -12.38
CA TRP A 85 -8.16 -1.85 -11.00
C TRP A 85 -7.08 -2.72 -10.37
N ILE A 86 -6.68 -2.35 -9.16
CA ILE A 86 -5.73 -3.08 -8.31
C ILE A 86 -6.48 -3.54 -7.08
N HIS A 87 -6.49 -4.85 -6.84
CA HIS A 87 -7.24 -5.47 -5.76
C HIS A 87 -6.29 -5.91 -4.65
N PHE A 88 -6.69 -5.69 -3.40
CA PHE A 88 -5.81 -5.85 -2.22
C PHE A 88 -6.05 -7.13 -1.43
N HIS A 89 -7.14 -7.82 -1.71
CA HIS A 89 -7.51 -9.10 -1.12
C HIS A 89 -8.24 -9.91 -2.19
N ASN A 90 -8.10 -11.22 -2.24
CA ASN A 90 -8.98 -12.03 -3.08
C ASN A 90 -9.15 -13.40 -2.44
N ALA A 91 -10.34 -13.98 -2.61
CA ALA A 91 -10.63 -15.31 -2.05
C ALA A 91 -10.18 -16.46 -2.96
N SER A 92 -10.10 -16.26 -4.28
CA SER A 92 -9.69 -17.29 -5.24
C SER A 92 -9.19 -16.68 -6.57
N PRO A 93 -7.92 -16.85 -6.96
CA PRO A 93 -6.81 -17.37 -6.13
C PRO A 93 -6.63 -16.50 -4.88
N ALA A 94 -6.31 -17.14 -3.75
CA ALA A 94 -6.29 -16.48 -2.46
C ALA A 94 -5.03 -15.64 -2.28
N TYR A 95 -5.17 -14.34 -2.04
CA TYR A 95 -4.08 -13.47 -1.61
C TYR A 95 -4.60 -12.37 -0.68
N THR A 96 -3.74 -11.80 0.15
CA THR A 96 -4.09 -10.68 1.04
C THR A 96 -2.87 -9.82 1.29
N VAL A 97 -3.03 -8.51 1.10
CA VAL A 97 -2.05 -7.48 1.48
C VAL A 97 -2.22 -7.20 2.98
N GLN A 98 -1.13 -7.15 3.75
CA GLN A 98 -1.17 -6.87 5.19
C GLN A 98 0.02 -6.01 5.61
N TYR A 99 -0.17 -5.05 6.54
CA TYR A 99 0.99 -4.38 7.11
C TYR A 99 1.69 -5.23 8.18
N ILE A 100 3.03 -5.29 8.14
CA ILE A 100 3.82 -5.97 9.18
C ILE A 100 3.97 -5.02 10.36
N SER A 101 3.27 -5.31 11.45
CA SER A 101 3.49 -4.65 12.73
C SER A 101 4.68 -5.31 13.43
N THR A 102 5.81 -4.61 13.55
CA THR A 102 7.02 -5.10 14.24
C THR A 102 6.88 -5.23 15.77
N THR A 103 5.65 -5.28 16.30
CA THR A 103 5.39 -5.33 17.75
C THR A 103 5.64 -6.73 18.36
N THR A 104 5.94 -7.76 17.56
CA THR A 104 6.39 -9.07 18.06
C THR A 104 7.46 -9.60 17.12
N GLY A 105 8.66 -9.85 17.65
CA GLY A 105 9.89 -10.16 16.91
C GLY A 105 9.89 -11.45 16.08
N ASN A 106 9.11 -11.50 15.00
CA ASN A 106 9.29 -12.46 13.91
C ASN A 106 8.87 -11.81 12.59
N VAL A 107 9.84 -11.19 11.90
CA VAL A 107 9.71 -10.82 10.48
C VAL A 107 10.38 -11.94 9.69
N THR A 108 9.63 -12.93 9.22
CA THR A 108 10.13 -13.84 8.19
C THR A 108 10.02 -13.13 6.85
N SER A 109 11.12 -12.50 6.45
CA SER A 109 11.26 -11.77 5.19
C SER A 109 11.33 -12.72 3.99
N SER A 110 10.37 -12.67 3.08
CA SER A 110 10.54 -13.15 1.69
C SER A 110 10.79 -11.93 0.79
N THR A 111 12.05 -11.64 0.50
CA THR A 111 12.47 -10.53 -0.37
C THR A 111 12.58 -10.94 -1.85
N PRO A 112 12.25 -10.04 -2.79
CA PRO A 112 13.16 -9.54 -3.83
C PRO A 112 13.90 -8.27 -3.33
N PRO A 113 15.05 -7.89 -3.94
CA PRO A 113 16.08 -7.07 -3.30
C PRO A 113 15.66 -5.63 -2.94
N LEU A 114 16.14 -5.19 -1.77
CA LEU A 114 15.80 -3.94 -1.05
C LEU A 114 16.43 -2.67 -1.65
N PRO A 115 15.81 -1.50 -1.42
CA PRO A 115 16.49 -0.30 -0.97
C PRO A 115 16.31 -0.09 0.54
N ASP A 116 17.37 0.37 1.20
CA ASP A 116 17.65 0.28 2.64
C ASP A 116 16.80 1.17 3.57
N TYR A 117 15.48 1.00 3.59
CA TYR A 117 14.64 1.65 4.60
C TYR A 117 13.58 0.70 5.16
N LEU A 118 13.23 0.94 6.43
CA LEU A 118 12.26 0.20 7.25
C LEU A 118 10.85 0.31 6.63
N GLY A 119 10.64 -0.40 5.53
CA GLY A 119 9.45 -0.35 4.71
C GLY A 119 8.61 -1.61 4.87
N LEU A 120 7.30 -1.40 4.92
CA LEU A 120 6.26 -2.42 4.79
C LEU A 120 6.62 -3.46 3.71
N PHE A 121 6.86 -4.71 4.11
CA PHE A 121 6.99 -5.83 3.16
C PHE A 121 5.61 -6.37 2.84
N LEU A 122 5.23 -6.30 1.57
CA LEU A 122 3.99 -6.87 1.06
C LEU A 122 4.35 -8.08 0.19
N GLN A 123 4.18 -9.27 0.77
CA GLN A 123 4.23 -10.53 0.04
C GLN A 123 2.84 -10.76 -0.58
N VAL A 124 2.74 -10.62 -1.89
CA VAL A 124 1.61 -11.15 -2.66
C VAL A 124 2.08 -12.48 -3.21
N ASP A 125 1.70 -13.57 -2.56
CA ASP A 125 1.95 -14.90 -3.11
C ASP A 125 0.97 -15.13 -4.27
N GLY A 126 1.49 -15.06 -5.49
CA GLY A 126 0.80 -15.50 -6.70
C GLY A 126 0.99 -17.00 -6.90
N THR A 127 -0.10 -17.71 -7.19
CA THR A 127 -0.05 -18.97 -7.95
C THR A 127 -0.19 -18.66 -9.44
#